data_AF-A0A3L7PZZ7-F1
#
_entry.id   AF-A0A3L7PZZ7-F1
#
_cell.length_a   1.000
_cell.length_b   1.000
_cell.length_c   1.000
_cell.angle_alpha   90.00
_cell.angle_beta   90.00
_cell.angle_gamma   90.00
#
_symmetry.space_group_name_H-M   'P 1'
#
loop_
_entity.id
_entity.type
_entity.pdbx_description
1 polymer ?
#
loop_
_entity_poly.entity_id
_entity_poly.type
_entity_poly.pdbx_seq_one_letter_code
_entity_poly.pdbx_strand_id
1 'polypeptide(L)' 'MSVQGSKATIQLAVKEVRTKWSRTREEWNDSVSRSLEVNVVDSLEDRARMAILALEKMQETLQRMRRECSE' A
#
# COMPACT_ATOMS: atom_id res chain seq x y z
N MET A 1 15.49 -5.45 -6.24
CA MET A 1 14.63 -4.98 -5.13
C MET A 1 14.31 -6.16 -4.21
N SER A 2 14.35 -5.99 -2.89
CA SER A 2 13.92 -7.03 -1.95
C SER A 2 12.40 -6.93 -1.70
N VAL A 3 11.80 -8.01 -1.19
CA VAL A 3 10.37 -8.04 -0.80
C VAL A 3 10.09 -6.98 0.28
N GLN A 4 10.98 -6.84 1.27
CA GLN A 4 10.88 -5.78 2.29
C GLN A 4 10.99 -4.37 1.71
N GLY A 5 11.92 -4.15 0.77
CA GLY A 5 12.07 -2.84 0.11
C GLY A 5 10.80 -2.46 -0.65
N SER A 6 10.23 -3.41 -1.40
CA SER A 6 8.99 -3.19 -2.17
C SER A 6 7.80 -2.88 -1.26
N LYS A 7 7.67 -3.58 -0.12
CA LYS A 7 6.66 -3.27 0.90
C LYS A 7 6.80 -1.85 1.43
N ALA A 8 8.02 -1.43 1.79
CA ALA A 8 8.27 -0.09 2.30
C ALA A 8 7.93 0.99 1.25
N THR A 9 8.28 0.77 -0.02
CA THR A 9 7.93 1.67 -1.12
C THR A 9 6.42 1.84 -1.25
N ILE A 10 5.65 0.75 -1.21
CA ILE A 10 4.17 0.81 -1.29
C ILE A 10 3.60 1.60 -0.10
N GLN A 11 4.08 1.32 1.12
CA GLN A 11 3.62 2.02 2.33
C GLN A 11 3.88 3.53 2.26
N LEU A 12 5.07 3.93 1.78
CA LEU A 12 5.42 5.33 1.60
C LEU A 12 4.54 6.01 0.55
N ALA A 13 4.34 5.36 -0.60
CA ALA A 13 3.52 5.90 -1.68
C ALA A 13 2.06 6.11 -1.25
N VAL A 14 1.46 5.15 -0.54
CA VAL A 14 0.10 5.27 0.00
C VAL A 14 -0.01 6.43 0.99
N LYS A 15 0.96 6.55 1.91
CA LYS A 15 0.98 7.66 2.88
C LYS A 15 1.08 9.00 2.16
N GLU A 16 1.90 9.08 1.12
CA GLU A 16 2.07 10.30 0.32
C GLU A 16 0.76 10.69 -0.38
N VAL A 17 0.07 9.73 -1.00
CA VAL A 17 -1.25 9.96 -1.62
C VAL A 17 -2.24 10.50 -0.60
N ARG A 18 -2.37 9.86 0.58
CA ARG A 18 -3.31 10.31 1.61
C ARG A 18 -2.97 11.69 2.14
N THR A 19 -1.68 11.99 2.33
CA THR A 19 -1.22 13.31 2.79
C THR A 19 -1.57 14.39 1.77
N LYS A 20 -1.25 14.16 0.49
CA LYS A 20 -1.56 15.10 -0.59
C LYS A 20 -3.07 15.26 -0.77
N TRP A 21 -3.83 14.17 -0.69
CA TRP A 21 -5.28 14.20 -0.77
C TRP A 21 -5.93 15.01 0.35
N SER A 22 -5.49 14.82 1.60
CA SER A 22 -5.98 15.59 2.75
C SER A 22 -5.81 17.09 2.53
N ARG A 23 -4.63 17.51 2.04
CA ARG A 23 -4.36 18.92 1.72
C ARG A 23 -5.26 19.43 0.59
N THR A 24 -5.46 18.63 -0.46
CA THR A 24 -6.38 18.99 -1.54
C THR A 24 -7.82 19.17 -1.03
N ARG A 25 -8.26 18.37 -0.07
CA ARG A 25 -9.61 18.45 0.51
C ARG A 25 -9.85 19.69 1.38
N GLU A 26 -8.79 20.38 1.81
CA GLU A 26 -8.90 21.67 2.50
C GLU A 26 -9.49 22.75 1.57
N GLU A 27 -9.12 22.72 0.28
CA GLU A 27 -9.54 23.70 -0.73
C GLU A 27 -10.66 23.17 -1.64
N TRP A 28 -10.74 21.83 -1.83
CA TRP A 28 -11.70 21.18 -2.73
C TRP A 28 -12.59 20.18 -1.99
N ASN A 29 -13.79 20.62 -1.57
CA ASN A 29 -14.73 19.82 -0.77
C ASN A 29 -16.17 19.74 -1.31
N ASP A 30 -16.30 19.57 -2.62
CA ASP A 30 -17.58 19.34 -3.30
C ASP A 30 -18.00 17.84 -3.33
N SER A 31 -19.04 17.53 -4.10
CA SER A 31 -19.51 16.15 -4.31
C SER A 31 -18.55 15.32 -5.17
N VAL A 32 -17.81 15.93 -6.09
CA VAL A 32 -16.88 15.24 -7.00
C VAL A 32 -15.66 14.75 -6.22
N SER A 33 -15.08 15.59 -5.37
CA SER A 33 -13.97 15.22 -4.49
C SER A 33 -14.36 14.09 -3.54
N ARG A 34 -15.56 14.10 -2.95
CA ARG A 34 -16.05 12.96 -2.13
C ARG A 34 -16.17 11.67 -2.94
N SER A 35 -16.66 11.75 -4.17
CA SER A 35 -16.72 10.59 -5.07
C SER A 35 -15.33 10.07 -5.40
N LEU A 36 -14.36 10.96 -5.63
CA LEU A 36 -12.98 10.59 -5.93
C LEU A 36 -12.28 9.95 -4.72
N GLU A 37 -12.54 10.46 -3.51
CA GLU A 37 -12.04 9.87 -2.26
C GLU A 37 -12.45 8.39 -2.15
N VAL A 38 -13.76 8.11 -2.26
CA VAL A 38 -14.30 6.75 -2.11
C VAL A 38 -13.84 5.84 -3.24
N ASN A 39 -13.99 6.29 -4.49
CA ASN A 39 -13.81 5.42 -5.65
C ASN A 39 -12.34 5.18 -5.99
N VAL A 40 -11.46 6.13 -5.65
CA VAL A 40 -10.06 6.10 -6.07
C VAL A 40 -9.13 6.02 -4.87
N VAL A 41 -9.19 6.96 -3.94
CA VAL A 41 -8.23 7.05 -2.84
C VAL A 41 -8.38 5.86 -1.90
N ASP A 42 -9.58 5.62 -1.37
CA ASP A 42 -9.83 4.52 -0.45
C ASP A 42 -9.64 3.16 -1.13
N SER A 43 -10.12 3.00 -2.37
CA SER A 43 -9.90 1.77 -3.14
C SER A 43 -8.41 1.48 -3.41
N LEU A 44 -7.60 2.51 -3.65
CA LEU A 44 -6.16 2.37 -3.81
C LEU A 44 -5.49 1.93 -2.50
N GLU A 45 -5.90 2.49 -1.35
CA GLU A 45 -5.42 2.08 -0.04
C GLU A 45 -5.71 0.61 0.23
N ASP A 46 -6.91 0.13 -0.08
CA ASP A 46 -7.30 -1.28 0.07
C ASP A 46 -6.43 -2.21 -0.79
N ARG A 47 -6.25 -1.86 -2.06
CA ARG A 47 -5.40 -2.65 -2.98
C ARG A 47 -3.95 -2.69 -2.50
N ALA A 48 -3.43 -1.56 -2.01
CA ALA A 48 -2.09 -1.50 -1.48
C ALA A 48 -1.93 -2.33 -0.20
N ARG A 49 -2.92 -2.31 0.70
CA ARG A 49 -2.97 -3.21 1.86
C ARG A 49 -2.89 -4.68 1.44
N MET A 50 -3.68 -5.08 0.45
CA MET A 50 -3.65 -6.45 -0.07
C MET A 50 -2.28 -6.82 -0.69
N ALA A 51 -1.66 -5.91 -1.42
CA ALA A 51 -0.32 -6.12 -1.97
C ALA A 51 0.74 -6.27 -0.87
N ILE A 52 0.67 -5.47 0.19
CA ILE A 52 1.56 -5.59 1.35
C ILE A 52 1.43 -6.96 2.02
N LEU A 53 0.20 -7.44 2.25
CA LEU A 53 -0.06 -8.76 2.83
C LEU A 53 0.50 -9.89 1.94
N ALA A 54 0.35 -9.77 0.62
CA ALA A 54 0.92 -10.74 -0.32
C ALA A 54 2.46 -10.77 -0.23
N LEU A 55 3.11 -9.60 -0.14
CA LEU A 55 4.55 -9.50 0.03
C LEU A 55 5.02 -10.11 1.36
N GLU A 56 4.29 -9.92 2.46
CA GLU A 56 4.59 -10.56 3.74
C GLU A 56 4.56 -12.09 3.63
N LYS A 57 3.51 -12.65 3.01
CA LYS A 57 3.40 -14.10 2.79
C LYS A 57 4.51 -14.64 1.88
N MET A 58 4.92 -13.89 0.86
CA MET A 58 6.07 -14.24 0.03
C MET A 58 7.36 -14.26 0.85
N GLN A 59 7.56 -13.28 1.72
CA GLN A 59 8.74 -13.22 2.58
C GLN A 59 8.81 -14.44 3.52
N GLU A 60 7.69 -14.82 4.15
CA GLU A 60 7.61 -16.00 5.00
C GLU A 60 7.96 -17.28 4.23
N THR A 61 7.40 -17.44 3.02
CA THR A 61 7.66 -18.59 2.15
C THR A 61 9.15 -18.70 1.79
N LEU A 62 9.77 -17.57 1.41
CA LEU A 62 11.21 -17.51 1.10
C LEU A 62 12.10 -17.75 2.32
N GLN A 63 11.64 -17.39 3.52
CA GLN A 63 12.36 -17.70 4.76
C GLN A 63 12.27 -19.19 5.10
N ARG A 64 11.09 -19.79 4.92
CA ARG A 64 10.87 -21.23 5.11
C ARG A 64 11.75 -22.06 4.18
N MET A 65 11.72 -21.77 2.87
CA MET A 65 12.57 -22.47 1.89
C MET A 65 14.05 -22.38 2.22
N ARG A 66 14.53 -21.19 2.67
CA ARG A 66 15.92 -21.04 3.09
C ARG A 66 16.29 -21.92 4.27
N ARG A 67 15.39 -22.11 5.24
CA ARG A 67 15.60 -23.01 6.38
C ARG A 67 15.67 -24.46 5.91
N GLU A 68 14.71 -24.87 5.07
CA GLU A 68 14.63 -26.24 4.52
C GLU A 68 15.84 -26.61 3.62
N CYS A 69 16.52 -25.63 3.01
CA CYS A 69 17.75 -25.88 2.24
C CYS A 69 19.05 -25.72 3.04
N SER A 70 18.98 -25.22 4.29
CA SER A 70 20.15 -25.05 5.16
C SER A 70 20.28 -26.15 6.22
N GLU A 71 19.25 -27.00 6.35
CA GLU A 71 19.28 -28.31 7.02
C GLU A 71 19.63 -29.41 6.00
#